data_AF-A0A436RDS9-F1
#
_entry.id   AF-A0A436RDS9-F1
#
_cell.length_a   1.000
_cell.length_b   1.000
_cell.length_c   1.000
_cell.angle_alpha   90.00
_cell.angle_beta   90.00
_cell.angle_gamma   90.00
#
_symmetry.space_group_name_H-M   'P 1'
#
loop_
_entity.id
_entity.type
_entity.pdbx_description
1 polymer ?
#
loop_
_entity_poly.entity_id
_entity_poly.type
_entity_poly.pdbx_seq_one_letter_code
_entity_poly.pdbx_strand_id
1 'polypeptide(L)'
;METRANYVIVGIFTLGAILAAFAFVYWTAAIGDRGETAMLRVRIPGSASGLSRGSLVLFNGVRVGDVKNVYIDGDDPTVAIADAEIARWTPIT
;
A
#
# COMPACT_ATOMS: atom_id res chain seq x y z
N MET A 1 0.21 -11.60 56.25
CA MET A 1 -0.67 -11.27 55.11
C MET A 1 -0.08 -11.99 53.91
N GLU A 2 -0.73 -13.06 53.46
CA GLU A 2 -0.17 -14.06 52.55
C GLU A 2 -0.45 -13.66 51.09
N THR A 3 0.44 -12.86 50.49
CA THR A 3 0.36 -12.49 49.07
C THR A 3 0.88 -13.64 48.21
N ARG A 4 0.05 -14.67 48.00
CA ARG A 4 0.26 -15.64 46.92
C ARG A 4 -0.01 -14.95 45.59
N ALA A 5 1.04 -14.41 44.96
CA ALA A 5 0.96 -13.88 43.61
C ALA A 5 0.64 -15.02 42.64
N ASN A 6 -0.50 -14.93 41.96
CA ASN A 6 -0.91 -15.94 40.98
C ASN A 6 -0.19 -15.67 39.64
N TYR A 7 1.08 -16.06 39.54
CA TYR A 7 1.90 -15.91 38.34
C TYR A 7 1.26 -16.54 37.09
N VAL A 8 0.38 -17.53 37.26
CA VAL A 8 -0.38 -18.13 36.16
C VAL A 8 -1.34 -17.11 35.53
N ILE A 9 -2.02 -16.30 36.34
CA ILE A 9 -2.92 -15.24 35.82
C ILE A 9 -2.13 -14.20 35.05
N VAL A 10 -0.96 -13.80 35.58
CA VAL A 10 -0.08 -12.84 34.90
C VAL A 10 0.41 -13.42 33.56
N GLY A 11 0.85 -14.67 33.55
CA GLY A 11 1.28 -15.35 32.32
C GLY A 11 0.18 -15.45 31.27
N ILE A 12 -1.05 -15.82 31.66
CA ILE A 12 -2.21 -15.87 30.77
C ILE A 12 -2.52 -14.48 30.20
N PHE A 13 -2.51 -13.45 31.06
CA PHE A 13 -2.76 -12.08 30.62
C PHE A 13 -1.70 -11.60 29.62
N THR A 14 -0.42 -11.84 29.90
CA THR A 14 0.68 -11.47 29.00
C THR A 14 0.56 -12.18 27.65
N LEU A 15 0.28 -13.49 27.63
CA LEU A 15 0.06 -14.24 26.39
C LEU A 15 -1.16 -13.72 25.61
N GLY A 16 -2.25 -13.42 26.30
CA GLY A 16 -3.45 -12.84 25.70
C GLY A 16 -3.18 -11.47 25.07
N ALA A 17 -2.42 -10.61 25.76
CA ALA A 17 -2.03 -9.30 25.25
C ALA A 17 -1.16 -9.41 23.98
N ILE A 18 -0.22 -10.37 23.95
CA ILE A 18 0.62 -10.64 22.78
C ILE A 18 -0.25 -11.10 21.60
N LEU A 19 -1.15 -12.05 21.81
CA LEU A 19 -2.06 -12.52 20.76
C LEU A 19 -2.97 -11.40 20.24
N ALA A 20 -3.51 -10.57 21.13
CA ALA A 20 -4.33 -9.42 20.76
C ALA A 20 -3.53 -8.40 19.93
N ALA A 21 -2.27 -8.13 20.29
CA ALA A 21 -1.39 -7.26 19.52
C ALA A 21 -1.14 -7.80 18.10
N PHE A 22 -0.86 -9.09 17.96
CA PHE A 22 -0.72 -9.71 16.64
C PHE A 22 -2.02 -9.68 15.82
N ALA A 23 -3.15 -9.98 16.45
CA ALA A 23 -4.46 -9.91 15.79
C ALA A 23 -4.75 -8.48 15.31
N PHE A 24 -4.42 -7.47 16.11
CA PHE A 24 -4.59 -6.06 15.76
C PHE A 24 -3.72 -5.65 14.57
N VAL A 25 -2.44 -6.05 14.55
CA VAL A 25 -1.53 -5.81 13.41
C VAL A 25 -2.05 -6.48 12.15
N TYR A 26 -2.43 -7.75 12.22
CA TYR A 26 -2.97 -8.50 11.07
C TYR A 26 -4.24 -7.88 10.52
N TRP A 27 -5.18 -7.54 11.40
CA TRP A 27 -6.46 -6.93 11.00
C TRP A 27 -6.26 -5.56 10.34
N THR A 28 -5.36 -4.74 10.89
CA THR A 28 -5.03 -3.42 10.34
C THR A 28 -4.36 -3.53 8.97
N ALA A 29 -3.43 -4.47 8.80
CA ALA A 29 -2.79 -4.73 7.51
C ALA A 29 -3.81 -5.17 6.44
N ALA A 30 -4.80 -5.99 6.82
CA ALA A 30 -5.85 -6.45 5.92
C ALA A 30 -6.91 -5.39 5.54
N ILE A 31 -6.94 -4.25 6.23
CA ILE A 31 -7.85 -3.13 5.94
C ILE A 31 -7.34 -2.22 4.80
N GLY A 32 -6.08 -2.36 4.39
CA GLY A 32 -5.40 -1.43 3.47
C GLY A 32 -5.88 -1.39 2.01
N ASP A 33 -6.38 -2.49 1.43
CA ASP A 33 -6.59 -2.59 -0.03
C ASP A 33 -7.88 -3.35 -0.40
N ARG A 34 -9.05 -2.80 -0.08
CA ARG A 34 -10.35 -3.40 -0.49
C ARG A 34 -11.01 -2.74 -1.71
N GLY A 35 -10.34 -1.79 -2.35
CA GLY A 35 -10.80 -1.21 -3.61
C GLY A 35 -10.43 -2.12 -4.76
N GLU A 36 -11.35 -2.40 -5.68
CA GLU A 36 -10.99 -3.07 -6.92
C GLU A 36 -10.13 -2.11 -7.76
N THR A 37 -8.86 -2.47 -7.99
CA THR A 37 -7.87 -1.66 -8.72
C THR A 37 -7.51 -2.28 -10.06
N ALA A 38 -6.99 -1.45 -10.96
CA ALA A 38 -6.44 -1.86 -12.25
C ALA A 38 -5.03 -1.30 -12.41
N MET A 39 -4.15 -2.12 -13.01
CA MET A 39 -2.82 -1.70 -13.41
C MET A 39 -2.90 -0.98 -14.77
N LEU A 40 -2.40 0.24 -14.82
CA LEU A 40 -2.28 1.06 -16.02
C LEU A 40 -0.81 1.38 -16.28
N ARG A 41 -0.37 1.10 -17.50
CA ARG A 41 0.96 1.48 -17.96
C ARG A 41 0.89 2.77 -18.77
N VAL A 42 1.61 3.80 -18.31
CA VAL A 42 1.72 5.08 -19.01
C VAL A 42 3.09 5.16 -19.67
N ARG A 43 3.10 5.35 -20.99
CA ARG A 43 4.33 5.62 -21.76
C ARG A 43 4.51 7.12 -21.88
N ILE A 44 5.61 7.64 -21.35
CA ILE A 44 5.93 9.06 -21.28
C ILE A 44 7.08 9.32 -22.25
N PRO A 45 6.83 9.94 -23.42
CA PRO A 45 7.91 10.33 -24.32
C PRO A 45 8.73 11.45 -23.69
N GLY A 46 10.06 11.28 -23.64
CA GLY A 46 10.98 12.23 -23.01
C GLY A 46 11.17 11.96 -21.52
N SER A 47 11.12 13.02 -20.70
CA SER A 47 11.53 12.94 -19.30
C SER A 47 10.35 12.70 -18.34
N ALA A 48 10.53 11.73 -17.44
CA ALA A 48 9.69 11.53 -16.25
C ALA A 48 10.30 12.18 -14.99
N SER A 49 11.15 13.22 -15.14
CA SER A 49 11.75 13.93 -14.01
C SER A 49 10.70 14.38 -12.99
N GLY A 50 10.93 14.04 -11.72
CA GLY A 50 10.02 14.35 -10.62
C GLY A 50 8.94 13.29 -10.36
N LEU A 51 8.82 12.27 -11.23
CA LEU A 51 7.97 11.11 -10.99
C LEU A 51 8.74 10.04 -10.22
N SER A 52 8.13 9.49 -9.18
CA SER A 52 8.71 8.45 -8.34
C SER A 52 7.65 7.45 -7.88
N ARG A 53 8.11 6.34 -7.28
CA ARG A 53 7.19 5.40 -6.62
C ARG A 53 6.40 6.14 -5.53
N GLY A 54 5.08 5.99 -5.54
CA GLY A 54 4.16 6.66 -4.64
C GLY A 54 3.67 8.03 -5.12
N SER A 55 4.14 8.52 -6.29
CA SER A 55 3.55 9.71 -6.90
C SER A 55 2.04 9.53 -7.12
N LEU A 56 1.27 10.59 -6.87
CA LEU A 56 -0.18 10.57 -7.01
C LEU A 56 -0.57 10.51 -8.50
N VAL A 57 -1.52 9.65 -8.82
CA VAL A 57 -2.22 9.69 -10.11
C VAL A 57 -3.49 10.48 -9.92
N LEU A 58 -3.61 11.57 -10.67
CA LEU A 58 -4.74 12.48 -10.62
C LEU A 58 -5.54 12.39 -11.91
N PHE A 59 -6.86 12.37 -11.79
CA PHE A 59 -7.78 12.55 -12.90
C PHE A 59 -8.68 13.74 -12.59
N ASN A 60 -8.65 14.79 -13.42
CA ASN A 60 -9.36 16.05 -13.17
C ASN A 60 -9.11 16.62 -11.75
N GLY A 61 -7.89 16.49 -11.24
CA GLY A 61 -7.50 16.97 -9.90
C GLY A 61 -7.89 16.06 -8.73
N VAL A 62 -8.58 14.93 -8.99
CA VAL A 62 -8.96 13.95 -7.96
C VAL A 62 -7.95 12.80 -7.95
N ARG A 63 -7.49 12.38 -6.76
CA ARG A 63 -6.64 11.20 -6.61
C ARG A 63 -7.41 9.95 -7.03
N VAL A 64 -6.92 9.27 -8.07
CA VAL A 64 -7.48 8.02 -8.56
C VAL A 64 -6.55 6.82 -8.34
N GLY A 65 -5.31 7.07 -7.95
CA GLY A 65 -4.32 6.02 -7.75
C GLY A 65 -2.95 6.54 -7.36
N ASP A 66 -1.96 5.66 -7.48
CA ASP A 66 -0.55 5.98 -7.29
C ASP A 66 0.36 5.19 -8.24
N VAL A 67 1.52 5.77 -8.50
CA VAL A 67 2.57 5.17 -9.32
C VAL A 67 3.28 4.09 -8.52
N LYS A 68 3.26 2.85 -9.02
CA LYS A 68 3.96 1.71 -8.40
C LYS A 68 5.40 1.59 -8.86
N ASN A 69 5.67 1.92 -10.12
CA ASN A 69 7.02 1.83 -10.66
C ASN A 69 7.29 2.87 -11.75
N VAL A 70 8.54 3.31 -11.85
CA VAL A 70 9.03 4.20 -12.92
C VAL A 70 10.38 3.71 -13.40
N TYR A 71 10.54 3.54 -14.71
CA TYR A 71 11.77 3.05 -15.33
C TYR A 71 11.88 3.54 -16.77
N ILE A 72 13.08 3.42 -17.35
CA ILE A 72 13.30 3.70 -18.76
C ILE A 72 12.96 2.45 -19.57
N ASP A 73 12.27 2.61 -20.70
CA ASP A 73 11.95 1.51 -21.60
C ASP A 73 13.24 0.86 -22.13
N GLY A 74 13.29 -0.47 -22.10
CA GLY A 74 14.45 -1.23 -22.55
C GLY A 74 14.59 -1.25 -24.07
N ASP A 75 13.47 -1.13 -24.79
CA ASP A 75 13.46 -1.12 -26.26
C ASP A 75 13.65 0.30 -26.83
N ASP A 76 13.24 1.34 -26.10
CA ASP A 76 13.35 2.74 -26.50
C ASP A 76 13.76 3.64 -25.31
N PRO A 77 15.07 3.93 -25.13
CA PRO A 77 15.56 4.74 -24.01
C PRO A 77 15.05 6.19 -23.98
N THR A 78 14.37 6.66 -25.03
CA THR A 78 13.76 7.99 -25.07
C THR A 78 12.40 8.03 -24.35
N VAL A 79 11.88 6.87 -23.95
CA VAL A 79 10.58 6.72 -23.30
C VAL A 79 10.77 6.26 -21.86
N ALA A 80 10.16 6.99 -20.94
CA ALA A 80 9.96 6.51 -19.58
C ALA A 80 8.62 5.78 -19.45
N ILE A 81 8.60 4.69 -18.70
CA ILE A 81 7.41 3.92 -18.39
C ILE A 81 7.07 4.14 -16.92
N ALA A 82 5.81 4.51 -16.66
CA ALA A 82 5.24 4.55 -15.33
C ALA A 82 4.12 3.50 -15.23
N ASP A 83 4.32 2.51 -14.36
CA ASP A 83 3.28 1.56 -14.00
C ASP A 83 2.52 2.12 -12.79
N ALA A 84 1.22 2.31 -12.94
CA ALA A 84 0.35 2.90 -11.95
C ALA A 84 -0.82 1.97 -11.59
N GLU A 85 -1.24 2.03 -10.34
CA GLU A 85 -2.43 1.34 -9.88
C GLU A 85 -3.53 2.38 -9.64
N ILE A 86 -4.66 2.20 -10.31
CA ILE A 86 -5.80 3.12 -10.26
C ILE A 86 -7.07 2.39 -9.87
N ALA A 87 -8.03 3.11 -9.29
CA ALA A 87 -9.35 2.55 -9.01
C ALA A 87 -10.04 2.10 -10.31
N ARG A 88 -10.65 0.91 -10.34
CA ARG A 88 -11.33 0.38 -11.55
C ARG A 88 -12.50 1.24 -12.04
N TRP A 89 -13.09 2.02 -11.13
CA TRP A 89 -14.19 2.93 -11.44
C TRP A 89 -13.73 4.25 -12.07
N THR A 90 -12.43 4.46 -12.25
CA THR A 90 -11.89 5.66 -12.90
C THR A 90 -12.34 5.70 -14.36
N PRO A 91 -13.02 6.78 -14.82
CA PRO A 91 -13.55 6.87 -16.18
C PRO A 91 -12.46 7.28 -17.17
N ILE A 92 -11.51 6.37 -17.42
CA ILE A 92 -10.55 6.46 -18.51
C ILE A 92 -11.10 5.70 -19.73
N THR A 93 -11.01 6.30 -20.92
CA THR A 93 -11.55 5.76 -22.18
C THR A 93 -10.44 5.45 -23.15
#